data_AF-A0A226DMF9-F1
#
_entry.id   AF-A0A226DMF9-F1
#
_cell.length_a   1.000
_cell.length_b   1.000
_cell.length_c   1.000
_cell.angle_alpha   90.00
_cell.angle_beta   90.00
_cell.angle_gamma   90.00
#
_symmetry.space_group_name_H-M   'P 1'
#
loop_
_entity.id
_entity.type
_entity.pdbx_description
1 polymer ?
#
loop_
_entity_poly.entity_id
_entity_poly.type
_entity_poly.pdbx_seq_one_letter_code
_entity_poly.pdbx_strand_id
1 'polypeptide(L)'
;MGAAVPWYAQRYSLASRNIRLIAWMLRFVARCRRAKTGSGNLTQEELWNAEKVVTRMIQSETFGEERWKNKAHLKIKRSADGLLVVEAKLVNSEDERNYKFPILLPH
;
A
#
# COMPACT_ATOMS: atom_id res chain seq x y z
N MET A 1 36.33 4.04 5.88
CA MET A 1 35.77 3.94 4.52
C MET A 1 34.36 3.41 4.64
N GLY A 2 33.33 4.23 4.35
CA GLY A 2 31.95 3.77 4.41
C GLY A 2 31.66 2.79 3.27
N ALA A 3 31.00 1.68 3.56
CA ALA A 3 30.63 0.70 2.54
C ALA A 3 29.78 1.39 1.45
N ALA A 4 30.16 1.20 0.18
CA ALA A 4 29.41 1.73 -0.95
C ALA A 4 27.98 1.16 -0.95
N VAL A 5 26.98 2.03 -1.06
CA VAL A 5 25.57 1.62 -1.11
C VAL A 5 25.37 0.70 -2.33
N PRO A 6 24.89 -0.54 -2.16
CA PRO A 6 24.72 -1.47 -3.26
C PRO A 6 23.80 -0.94 -4.37
N TRP A 7 24.04 -1.36 -5.61
CA TRP A 7 23.29 -0.89 -6.80
C TRP A 7 21.77 -1.07 -6.66
N TYR A 8 21.32 -2.16 -6.02
CA TYR A 8 19.90 -2.45 -5.83
C TYR A 8 19.27 -1.47 -4.84
N ALA A 9 19.98 -1.10 -3.78
CA ALA A 9 19.51 -0.12 -2.81
C ALA A 9 19.39 1.26 -3.45
N GLN A 10 20.30 1.62 -4.36
CA GLN A 10 20.19 2.85 -5.15
C GLN A 10 19.03 2.82 -6.15
N ARG A 11 18.75 1.66 -6.76
CA ARG A 11 17.66 1.49 -7.72
C ARG A 11 16.28 1.58 -7.05
N TYR A 12 16.13 0.98 -5.87
CA TYR A 12 14.86 0.81 -5.15
C TYR A 12 14.70 1.74 -3.93
N SER A 13 15.48 2.82 -3.89
CA SER A 13 15.46 3.83 -2.82
C SER A 13 14.18 4.67 -2.76
N LEU A 14 13.36 4.67 -3.81
CA LEU A 14 12.14 5.46 -3.90
C LEU A 14 10.91 4.57 -3.90
N ALA A 15 9.95 4.88 -3.02
CA ALA A 15 8.66 4.21 -2.95
C ALA A 15 7.96 4.15 -4.32
N SER A 16 8.01 5.23 -5.10
CA SER A 16 7.41 5.30 -6.44
C SER A 16 8.02 4.31 -7.44
N ARG A 17 9.32 4.00 -7.32
CA ARG A 17 9.98 2.98 -8.15
C ARG A 17 9.53 1.57 -7.74
N ASN A 18 9.37 1.33 -6.44
CA ASN A 18 8.87 0.07 -5.91
C ASN A 18 7.41 -0.16 -6.31
N ILE A 19 6.54 0.85 -6.20
CA ILE A 19 5.15 0.78 -6.64
C ILE A 19 5.06 0.47 -8.13
N ARG A 20 5.86 1.13 -8.98
CA ARG A 20 5.91 0.81 -10.42
C ARG A 20 6.35 -0.62 -10.69
N LEU A 21 7.35 -1.13 -9.96
CA LEU A 21 7.80 -2.51 -10.09
C LEU A 21 6.65 -3.49 -9.76
N ILE A 22 5.98 -3.29 -8.64
CA ILE A 22 4.84 -4.12 -8.22
C ILE A 22 3.69 -4.03 -9.23
N ALA A 23 3.40 -2.85 -9.77
CA ALA A 23 2.40 -2.70 -10.83
C ALA A 23 2.72 -3.55 -12.06
N TRP A 24 3.99 -3.56 -12.50
CA TRP A 24 4.43 -4.43 -13.60
C TRP A 24 4.32 -5.92 -13.26
N MET A 25 4.67 -6.32 -12.04
CA MET A 25 4.50 -7.71 -11.58
C MET A 25 3.03 -8.13 -11.58
N LEU A 26 2.13 -7.28 -11.07
CA LEU A 26 0.69 -7.54 -11.05
C LEU A 26 0.11 -7.64 -12.47
N ARG A 27 0.50 -6.74 -13.37
CA ARG A 27 0.12 -6.81 -14.80
C ARG A 27 0.62 -8.10 -15.44
N PHE A 28 1.86 -8.50 -15.16
CA PHE A 28 2.42 -9.75 -15.66
C PHE A 28 1.64 -10.97 -15.18
N VAL A 29 1.33 -11.04 -13.88
CA VAL A 29 0.51 -12.11 -13.30
C VAL A 29 -0.90 -12.14 -13.94
N ALA A 30 -1.52 -10.97 -14.12
CA ALA A 30 -2.82 -10.86 -14.78
C ALA A 30 -2.78 -11.32 -16.24
N ARG A 31 -1.70 -11.01 -16.97
CA ARG A 31 -1.46 -11.50 -18.33
C ARG A 31 -1.34 -13.02 -18.36
N CYS A 32 -0.56 -13.61 -17.45
CA CYS A 32 -0.42 -15.06 -17.36
C CYS A 32 -1.75 -15.75 -17.04
N ARG A 33 -2.57 -15.17 -16.16
CA ARG A 33 -3.85 -15.76 -15.74
C ARG A 33 -4.98 -15.63 -16.76
N ARG A 34 -5.03 -14.55 -17.54
CA ARG A 34 -6.19 -14.20 -18.39
C ARG A 34 -5.86 -14.05 -19.86
N ALA A 35 -4.63 -14.36 -20.28
CA ALA A 35 -4.09 -14.08 -21.61
C ALA A 35 -4.33 -12.63 -22.09
N LYS A 36 -4.50 -11.68 -21.15
CA LYS A 36 -4.84 -10.28 -21.47
C LYS A 36 -3.61 -9.55 -22.02
N THR A 37 -3.76 -8.97 -23.20
CA THR A 37 -2.74 -8.18 -23.89
C THR A 37 -2.83 -6.70 -23.49
N GLY A 38 -2.49 -6.37 -22.25
CA GLY A 38 -2.23 -4.97 -21.89
C GLY A 38 -0.84 -4.56 -22.37
N SER A 39 -0.72 -3.80 -23.46
CA SER A 39 0.55 -3.24 -23.96
C SER A 39 0.65 -1.74 -23.66
N GLY A 40 1.88 -1.23 -23.51
CA GLY A 40 2.12 0.20 -23.27
C GLY A 40 2.38 0.56 -21.80
N ASN A 41 2.27 1.86 -21.47
CA ASN A 41 2.57 2.37 -20.12
C ASN A 41 1.60 1.85 -19.06
N LEU A 42 2.03 1.87 -17.80
CA LEU A 42 1.16 1.57 -16.66
C LEU A 42 0.03 2.61 -16.57
N THR A 43 -1.20 2.14 -16.37
CA THR A 43 -2.34 3.02 -16.14
C THR A 43 -2.34 3.54 -14.70
N GLN A 44 -3.05 4.64 -14.46
CA GLN A 44 -3.19 5.18 -13.10
C GLN A 44 -3.88 4.17 -12.16
N GLU A 45 -4.85 3.41 -12.67
CA GLU A 45 -5.53 2.35 -11.91
C GLU A 45 -4.57 1.24 -11.47
N GLU A 46 -3.64 0.83 -12.34
CA GLU A 46 -2.63 -0.17 -11.98
C GLU A 46 -1.65 0.34 -10.93
N LEU A 47 -1.27 1.61 -11.02
CA LEU A 47 -0.42 2.24 -10.01
C LEU A 47 -1.13 2.33 -8.66
N TRP A 48 -2.40 2.75 -8.65
CA TRP A 48 -3.22 2.81 -7.45
C TRP A 48 -3.43 1.44 -6.80
N ASN A 49 -3.70 0.42 -7.62
CA ASN A 49 -3.81 -0.95 -7.13
C ASN A 49 -2.48 -1.47 -6.58
N ALA A 50 -1.35 -1.17 -7.23
CA ALA A 50 -0.03 -1.55 -6.74
C ALA A 50 0.31 -0.87 -5.42
N GLU A 51 -0.01 0.42 -5.27
CA GLU A 51 0.15 1.15 -4.02
C GLU A 51 -0.65 0.50 -2.89
N LYS A 52 -1.93 0.20 -3.11
CA LYS A 52 -2.77 -0.54 -2.15
C LYS A 52 -2.15 -1.88 -1.74
N VAL A 53 -1.60 -2.63 -2.70
CA VAL A 53 -0.95 -3.93 -2.41
C VAL A 53 0.28 -3.73 -1.53
N VAL A 54 1.16 -2.79 -1.88
CA VAL A 54 2.36 -2.48 -1.08
C VAL A 54 1.97 -2.04 0.33
N THR A 55 1.03 -1.12 0.46
CA THR A 55 0.55 -0.65 1.76
C THR A 55 -0.04 -1.79 2.59
N ARG A 56 -0.79 -2.72 1.97
CA ARG A 56 -1.31 -3.90 2.67
C ARG A 56 -0.21 -4.82 3.15
N MET A 57 0.86 -5.02 2.36
CA MET A 57 2.02 -5.83 2.75
C MET A 57 2.72 -5.21 3.96
N ILE A 58 3.00 -3.90 3.89
CA ILE A 58 3.58 -3.14 5.00
C ILE A 58 2.72 -3.28 6.27
N GLN A 59 1.41 -3.10 6.14
CA GLN A 59 0.49 -3.26 7.27
C GLN A 59 0.48 -4.69 7.81
N SER A 60 0.56 -5.70 6.95
CA SER A 60 0.60 -7.10 7.40
C SER A 60 1.87 -7.42 8.16
N GLU A 61 3.01 -6.87 7.74
CA GLU A 61 4.30 -7.07 8.39
C GLU A 61 4.36 -6.33 9.74
N THR A 62 3.91 -5.08 9.79
CA THR A 62 3.96 -4.26 11.01
C THR A 62 2.87 -4.63 12.02
N PHE A 63 1.65 -4.88 11.53
CA PHE A 63 0.44 -5.00 12.34
C PHE A 63 -0.15 -6.42 12.34
N GLY A 64 0.58 -7.41 11.83
CA GLY A 64 0.14 -8.81 11.76
C GLY A 64 -0.14 -9.44 13.12
N GLU A 65 0.64 -9.06 14.14
CA GLU A 65 0.40 -9.49 15.52
C GLU A 65 -0.61 -8.55 16.19
N GLU A 66 -1.80 -9.01 16.58
CA GLU A 66 -2.87 -8.15 17.14
C GLU A 66 -2.51 -7.39 18.44
N ARG A 67 -1.30 -7.62 18.99
CA ARG A 67 -0.77 -6.99 20.20
C ARG A 67 -0.73 -5.46 20.16
N TRP A 68 -0.58 -4.87 18.98
CA TRP A 68 -0.54 -3.40 18.83
C TRP A 68 -1.91 -2.74 19.06
N LYS A 69 -3.02 -3.46 18.83
CA LYS A 69 -4.38 -2.93 18.95
C LYS A 69 -4.68 -2.43 20.36
N ASN A 70 -4.18 -3.12 21.37
CA ASN A 70 -4.39 -2.78 22.78
C ASN A 70 -3.56 -1.57 23.23
N LYS A 71 -2.48 -1.23 22.51
CA LYS A 71 -1.59 -0.10 22.85
C LYS A 71 -2.04 1.22 22.23
N ALA A 72 -2.73 1.17 21.09
CA ALA A 72 -2.95 2.37 20.28
C ALA A 72 -4.11 3.26 20.76
N HIS A 73 -5.07 2.76 21.56
CA HIS A 73 -6.33 3.47 21.87
C HIS A 73 -7.07 4.04 20.64
N LEU A 74 -6.76 3.55 19.44
CA LEU A 74 -7.36 3.95 18.17
C LEU A 74 -8.48 2.98 17.81
N LYS A 75 -9.58 3.50 17.28
CA LYS A 75 -10.61 2.68 16.62
C LYS A 75 -10.15 2.36 15.21
N ILE A 76 -10.07 1.08 14.87
CA ILE A 76 -9.47 0.63 13.61
C ILE A 76 -10.40 -0.32 12.91
N LYS A 77 -10.56 -0.10 11.61
CA LYS A 77 -11.41 -0.91 10.73
C LYS A 77 -10.61 -1.37 9.52
N ARG A 78 -11.10 -2.41 8.84
CA ARG A 78 -10.63 -2.77 7.50
C ARG A 78 -11.50 -2.08 6.47
N SER A 79 -10.86 -1.39 5.52
CA SER A 79 -11.51 -0.84 4.33
C SER A 79 -11.92 -1.97 3.37
N ALA A 80 -12.79 -1.67 2.40
CA ALA A 80 -13.16 -2.57 1.31
C ALA A 80 -11.94 -3.07 0.51
N ASP A 81 -10.90 -2.24 0.43
CA ASP A 81 -9.62 -2.59 -0.19
C ASP A 81 -8.70 -3.44 0.71
N GLY A 82 -9.18 -3.88 1.87
CA GLY A 82 -8.44 -4.73 2.81
C GLY A 82 -7.38 -4.00 3.66
N LEU A 83 -7.26 -2.68 3.53
CA LEU A 83 -6.33 -1.83 4.29
C LEU A 83 -6.87 -1.53 5.69
N LEU A 84 -5.99 -1.46 6.68
CA LEU A 84 -6.29 -0.94 8.01
C LEU A 84 -6.43 0.59 7.94
N VAL A 85 -7.56 1.09 8.42
CA VAL A 85 -7.88 2.51 8.47
C VAL A 85 -8.32 2.88 9.89
N VAL A 86 -7.98 4.08 10.33
CA VAL A 86 -8.39 4.61 11.63
C VAL A 86 -9.76 5.26 11.48
N GLU A 87 -10.67 4.95 12.39
CA GLU A 87 -11.97 5.61 12.46
C GLU A 87 -11.82 6.90 13.28
N ALA A 88 -11.71 8.03 12.59
CA ALA A 88 -11.56 9.34 13.22
C ALA A 88 -12.89 9.84 13.83
N LYS A 89 -12.83 10.76 14.79
CA LYS A 89 -14.04 11.41 15.35
C LYS A 89 -14.83 12.23 14.31
N LEU A 90 -14.24 12.48 13.14
CA LEU A 90 -14.84 13.19 12.01
C LEU A 90 -15.78 12.32 11.16
N VAL A 91 -16.05 11.06 11.53
CA VAL A 91 -16.99 10.20 10.79
C VAL A 91 -18.38 10.85 10.60
N ASN A 92 -18.78 11.75 11.52
CA ASN A 92 -20.05 12.49 11.47
C ASN A 92 -19.97 13.87 10.79
N SER A 93 -18.82 14.31 10.27
CA SER A 93 -18.72 15.57 9.50
C SER A 93 -19.10 15.36 8.03
N GLU A 94 -19.33 16.42 7.26
CA GLU A 94 -19.57 16.31 5.80
C GLU A 94 -18.29 16.10 4.97
N ASP A 95 -17.13 15.92 5.62
CA ASP A 95 -15.84 15.84 4.94
C ASP A 95 -15.69 14.61 4.01
N GLU A 96 -14.76 14.70 3.05
CA GLU A 96 -14.44 13.60 2.15
C GLU A 96 -14.02 12.33 2.92
N ARG A 97 -14.37 11.15 2.37
CA ARG A 97 -14.15 9.85 3.02
C ARG A 97 -12.71 9.60 3.48
N ASN A 98 -11.73 10.15 2.76
CA ASN A 98 -10.31 9.97 3.08
C ASN A 98 -9.91 10.64 4.41
N TYR A 99 -10.61 11.70 4.81
CA TYR A 99 -10.41 12.36 6.11
C TYR A 99 -11.08 11.61 7.26
N LYS A 100 -12.13 10.83 6.96
CA LYS A 100 -12.87 10.03 7.94
C LYS A 100 -12.16 8.73 8.28
N PHE A 101 -11.45 8.17 7.30
CA PHE A 101 -10.79 6.86 7.39
C PHE A 101 -9.34 6.89 6.88
N PRO A 102 -8.44 7.65 7.54
CA PRO A 102 -7.03 7.68 7.15
C PRO A 102 -6.40 6.30 7.25
N ILE A 103 -5.54 5.98 6.28
CA ILE A 103 -4.79 4.71 6.24
C ILE A 103 -3.77 4.70 7.38
N LEU A 104 -3.76 3.59 8.13
CA LEU A 104 -2.78 3.40 9.19
C LEU A 104 -1.43 3.00 8.59
N LEU A 105 -0.39 3.82 8.81
CA LEU A 105 0.98 3.52 8.38
C LEU A 105 1.86 3.19 9.61
N PRO A 106 2.90 2.36 9.44
CA PRO A 106 3.94 2.19 10.46
C PRO A 106 4.65 3.52 10.77
N HIS A 107 5.17 3.60 12.00
CA HIS A 107 5.85 4.78 12.53
C HIS A 107 7.37 4.68 12.42
#